data_AF-A0A533SMT7-F1
#
_entry.id   AF-A0A533SMT7-F1
#
_cell.length_a   1.000
_cell.length_b   1.000
_cell.length_c   1.000
_cell.angle_alpha   90.00
_cell.angle_beta   90.00
_cell.angle_gamma   90.00
#
_symmetry.space_group_name_H-M   'P 1'
#
loop_
_entity.id
_entity.type
_entity.pdbx_description
1 polymer ?
#
loop_
_entity_poly.entity_id
_entity_poly.type
_entity_poly.pdbx_seq_one_letter_code
_entity_poly.pdbx_strand_id
1 'polypeptide(L)'
;MPYSKVKITVLKRTFNKDAVDECASGPWEPFSMFKGGQEFTVDGLFMPQGFCSWAWADIEKYVQVLVHGGNFSGSKEGMTVACCTDGYRPVIFKLEKLTG
;
A
#
# COMPACT_ATOMS: atom_id res chain seq x y z
N MET A 1 7.84 8.79 22.27
CA MET A 1 7.57 7.36 22.00
C MET A 1 8.32 7.01 20.73
N PRO A 2 9.17 5.96 20.71
CA PRO A 2 9.84 5.55 19.48
C PRO A 2 8.79 5.09 18.47
N TYR A 3 8.89 5.57 17.24
CA TYR A 3 8.01 5.14 16.16
C TYR A 3 8.17 3.65 15.91
N SER A 4 7.06 2.91 15.84
CA SER A 4 7.11 1.50 15.40
C SER A 4 7.40 1.45 13.91
N LYS A 5 8.23 0.49 13.49
CA LYS A 5 8.47 0.22 12.07
C LYS A 5 7.24 -0.47 11.47
N VAL A 6 6.90 -0.14 10.23
CA VAL A 6 5.81 -0.80 9.50
C VAL A 6 6.37 -1.45 8.26
N LYS A 7 6.08 -2.73 8.08
CA LYS A 7 6.40 -3.48 6.88
C LYS A 7 5.19 -3.47 5.94
N ILE A 8 5.46 -3.13 4.69
CA ILE A 8 4.50 -3.09 3.59
C ILE A 8 4.85 -4.26 2.67
N THR A 9 3.89 -5.15 2.44
CA THR A 9 4.04 -6.27 1.51
C THR A 9 3.07 -6.11 0.36
N VAL A 10 3.54 -6.17 -0.88
CA VAL A 10 2.68 -6.17 -2.06
C VAL A 10 2.02 -7.55 -2.19
N LEU A 11 0.73 -7.64 -1.90
CA LEU A 11 -0.02 -8.90 -1.99
C LEU A 11 -0.39 -9.22 -3.44
N LYS A 12 -1.07 -8.28 -4.10
CA LYS A 12 -1.65 -8.50 -5.43
C LYS A 12 -1.66 -7.22 -6.23
N ARG A 13 -1.38 -7.35 -7.53
CA ARG A 13 -1.56 -6.29 -8.53
C ARG A 13 -2.71 -6.71 -9.42
N THR A 14 -3.69 -5.85 -9.56
CA THR A 14 -4.85 -6.09 -10.42
C THR A 14 -4.81 -5.07 -11.55
N PHE A 15 -5.34 -5.43 -12.71
CA PHE A 15 -5.47 -4.55 -13.86
C PHE A 15 -6.87 -4.69 -14.44
N ASN A 16 -7.65 -3.62 -14.32
CA ASN A 16 -9.04 -3.57 -14.77
C ASN A 16 -9.08 -3.11 -16.22
N LYS A 17 -8.92 -4.06 -17.14
CA LYS A 17 -9.00 -3.81 -18.58
C LYS A 17 -10.32 -3.18 -19.00
N ASP A 18 -11.42 -3.63 -18.39
CA ASP A 18 -12.78 -3.15 -18.62
C ASP A 18 -12.90 -1.63 -18.36
N ALA A 19 -12.46 -1.19 -17.17
CA ALA A 19 -12.41 0.22 -16.82
C ALA A 19 -11.50 1.04 -17.76
N VAL A 20 -10.38 0.47 -18.22
CA VAL A 20 -9.48 1.14 -19.18
C VAL A 20 -10.17 1.30 -20.54
N ASP A 21 -10.84 0.26 -21.04
CA ASP A 21 -11.53 0.29 -22.32
C ASP A 21 -12.67 1.32 -22.34
N GLU A 22 -13.42 1.42 -21.23
CA GLU A 22 -14.56 2.35 -21.13
C GLU A 22 -14.15 3.80 -20.81
N CYS A 23 -13.16 3.99 -19.93
CA CYS A 23 -12.89 5.30 -19.34
C CYS A 23 -11.52 5.90 -19.71
N ALA A 24 -10.59 5.12 -20.27
CA ALA A 24 -9.27 5.66 -20.60
C ALA A 24 -9.21 6.24 -22.00
N SER A 25 -8.66 7.46 -22.10
CA SER A 25 -8.39 8.11 -23.38
C SER A 25 -7.08 7.63 -24.06
N GLY A 26 -6.35 6.69 -23.46
CA GLY A 26 -5.06 6.20 -23.96
C GLY A 26 -4.64 4.85 -23.37
N PRO A 27 -3.55 4.24 -23.85
CA PRO A 27 -3.13 2.91 -23.41
C PRO A 27 -2.61 2.95 -21.96
N TRP A 28 -3.38 2.37 -21.04
CA TRP A 28 -2.89 2.11 -19.69
C TRP A 28 -2.25 0.73 -19.65
N GLU A 29 -1.01 0.68 -19.17
CA GLU A 29 -0.29 -0.58 -18.95
C GLU A 29 -0.38 -1.00 -17.47
N PRO A 30 -0.32 -2.31 -17.17
CA PRO A 30 -0.30 -2.78 -15.79
C PRO A 30 0.82 -2.12 -14.99
N PHE A 31 0.57 -1.86 -13.71
CA PHE A 31 1.51 -1.12 -12.86
C PHE A 31 2.85 -1.87 -12.75
N SER A 32 3.88 -1.31 -13.38
CA SER A 32 5.18 -1.95 -13.60
C SER A 32 6.15 -1.77 -12.43
N MET A 33 5.96 -0.76 -11.57
CA MET A 33 6.93 -0.45 -10.51
C MET A 33 6.88 -1.41 -9.31
N PHE A 34 5.75 -2.08 -9.06
CA PHE A 34 5.65 -3.06 -7.96
C PHE A 34 5.76 -4.48 -8.49
N LYS A 35 6.44 -5.37 -7.77
CA LYS A 35 6.38 -6.83 -7.98
C LYS A 35 5.56 -7.50 -6.89
N GLY A 36 4.85 -8.58 -7.24
CA GLY A 36 4.12 -9.37 -6.23
C GLY A 36 5.09 -9.98 -5.24
N GLY A 37 4.78 -9.87 -3.93
CA GLY A 37 5.68 -10.31 -2.85
C GLY A 37 6.80 -9.33 -2.53
N GLN A 38 6.85 -8.14 -3.14
CA GLN A 38 7.84 -7.13 -2.78
C GLN A 38 7.53 -6.56 -1.39
N GLU A 39 8.57 -6.40 -0.60
CA GLU A 39 8.50 -5.93 0.78
C GLU A 39 9.23 -4.60 0.90
N PHE A 40 8.60 -3.65 1.59
CA PHE A 40 9.18 -2.37 1.94
C PHE A 40 9.08 -2.19 3.45
N THR A 41 10.09 -1.57 4.05
CA THR A 41 10.06 -1.22 5.47
C THR A 41 10.01 0.29 5.59
N VAL A 42 9.03 0.77 6.34
CA VAL A 42 8.87 2.15 6.73
C VAL A 42 9.44 2.32 8.13
N ASP A 43 10.37 3.27 8.25
CA ASP A 43 10.87 3.76 9.53
C ASP A 43 10.22 5.12 9.81
N GLY A 44 9.30 5.17 10.75
CA GLY A 44 8.53 6.38 11.06
C GLY A 44 7.42 6.68 10.07
N LEU A 45 7.36 7.92 9.57
CA LEU A 45 6.25 8.44 8.74
C LEU A 45 6.71 8.77 7.31
N PHE A 46 7.90 8.32 6.91
CA PHE A 46 8.48 8.67 5.63
C PHE A 46 8.20 7.60 4.58
N MET A 47 7.86 8.05 3.36
CA MET A 47 7.71 7.17 2.21
C MET A 47 9.02 6.39 1.95
N PRO A 48 8.97 5.07 1.75
CA PRO A 48 10.16 4.30 1.44
C PRO A 48 10.72 4.67 0.06
N GLN A 49 12.04 4.62 -0.09
CA GLN A 49 12.69 4.94 -1.35
C GLN A 49 12.23 4.00 -2.47
N GLY A 50 11.86 4.55 -3.62
CA GLY A 50 11.36 3.78 -4.76
C GLY A 50 9.90 3.33 -4.63
N PHE A 51 9.16 3.82 -3.62
CA PHE A 51 7.72 3.61 -3.54
C PHE A 51 6.96 4.62 -4.41
N CYS A 52 5.82 4.20 -4.95
CA CYS A 52 4.96 5.09 -5.72
C CYS A 52 4.31 6.14 -4.80
N SER A 53 4.50 7.42 -5.10
CA SER A 53 3.95 8.53 -4.32
C SER A 53 2.43 8.54 -4.25
N TRP A 54 1.75 8.12 -5.32
CA TRP A 54 0.29 8.01 -5.33
C TRP A 54 -0.19 6.93 -4.37
N ALA A 55 0.37 5.72 -4.49
CA ALA A 55 0.05 4.62 -3.58
C ALA A 55 0.41 4.97 -2.13
N TRP A 56 1.50 5.74 -1.91
CA TRP A 56 1.87 6.22 -0.59
C TRP A 56 0.78 7.11 0.02
N ALA A 57 0.29 8.11 -0.71
CA ALA A 57 -0.74 9.02 -0.22
C ALA A 57 -2.02 8.29 0.24
N ASP A 58 -2.38 7.19 -0.44
CA ASP A 58 -3.52 6.36 -0.04
C ASP A 58 -3.27 5.57 1.24
N ILE A 59 -2.08 4.96 1.37
CA ILE A 59 -1.76 4.05 2.47
C ILE A 59 -1.15 4.76 3.68
N GLU A 60 -0.65 5.99 3.53
CA GLU A 60 0.07 6.75 4.55
C GLU A 60 -0.73 6.79 5.85
N LYS A 61 -2.01 7.18 5.79
CA LYS A 61 -2.91 7.22 6.95
C LYS A 61 -2.97 5.89 7.72
N TYR A 62 -2.92 4.76 7.02
CA TYR A 62 -2.91 3.44 7.65
C TYR A 62 -1.58 3.16 8.34
N VAL A 63 -0.48 3.54 7.67
CA VAL A 63 0.86 3.48 8.25
C VAL A 63 0.93 4.36 9.49
N GLN A 64 0.41 5.59 9.47
CA GLN A 64 0.41 6.49 10.63
C GLN A 64 -0.30 5.86 11.83
N VAL A 65 -1.47 5.25 11.62
CA VAL A 65 -2.20 4.55 12.70
C VAL A 65 -1.34 3.42 13.28
N LEU A 66 -0.75 2.57 12.45
CA LEU A 66 0.09 1.45 12.91
C LEU A 66 1.36 1.93 13.64
N VAL A 67 2.02 2.97 13.13
CA VAL A 67 3.23 3.56 13.69
C VAL A 67 2.99 4.12 15.10
N HIS A 68 1.80 4.69 15.34
CA HIS A 68 1.38 5.21 16.65
C HIS A 68 0.79 4.13 17.57
N GLY A 69 0.80 2.85 17.15
CA GLY A 69 0.30 1.73 17.94
C GLY A 69 -1.21 1.50 17.86
N GLY A 70 -1.90 2.17 16.95
CA GLY A 70 -3.31 1.92 16.65
C GLY A 70 -3.54 0.61 15.91
N ASN A 71 -4.79 0.13 15.95
CA ASN A 71 -5.23 -1.10 15.33
C ASN A 71 -6.48 -0.86 14.47
N PHE A 72 -6.73 -1.74 13.50
CA PHE A 72 -7.89 -1.66 12.61
C PHE A 72 -8.92 -2.71 12.96
N SER A 73 -10.18 -2.29 13.14
CA SER A 73 -11.31 -3.19 13.35
C SER A 73 -11.43 -4.21 12.22
N GLY A 74 -11.56 -5.49 12.57
CA GLY A 74 -11.62 -6.59 11.60
C GLY A 74 -10.27 -7.04 11.03
N SER A 75 -9.16 -6.41 11.44
CA SER A 75 -7.80 -6.88 11.14
C SER A 75 -7.15 -7.52 12.37
N LYS A 76 -6.12 -8.35 12.15
CA LYS A 76 -5.28 -8.85 13.24
C LYS A 76 -4.54 -7.68 13.90
N GLU A 77 -4.21 -7.81 15.18
CA GLU A 77 -3.47 -6.77 15.92
C GLU A 77 -2.17 -6.40 15.20
N GLY A 78 -1.92 -5.10 15.06
CA GLY A 78 -0.78 -4.54 14.36
C GLY A 78 -0.79 -4.77 12.85
N MET A 79 -1.88 -5.23 12.25
CA MET A 79 -1.94 -5.50 10.81
C MET A 79 -3.16 -4.85 10.17
N THR A 80 -3.06 -4.56 8.88
CA THR A 80 -4.22 -4.20 8.04
C THR A 80 -3.90 -4.45 6.56
N VAL A 81 -4.93 -4.33 5.72
CA VAL A 81 -4.80 -4.40 4.26
C VAL A 81 -5.29 -3.06 3.71
N ALA A 82 -4.47 -2.45 2.86
CA ALA A 82 -4.79 -1.22 2.16
C ALA A 82 -4.57 -1.41 0.66
N CYS A 83 -5.18 -0.57 -0.16
CA CYS A 83 -4.97 -0.59 -1.61
C CYS A 83 -4.68 0.81 -2.15
N CYS A 84 -3.98 0.86 -3.27
CA CYS A 84 -3.93 2.03 -4.12
C CYS A 84 -5.34 2.30 -4.66
N THR A 85 -5.83 3.54 -4.58
CA THR A 85 -7.16 3.93 -5.07
C THR A 85 -7.22 4.09 -6.59
N ASP A 86 -6.14 3.76 -7.30
CA ASP A 86 -6.11 3.69 -8.77
C ASP A 86 -7.13 2.64 -9.26
N GLY A 87 -8.25 3.09 -9.83
CA GLY A 87 -9.33 2.24 -10.30
C GLY A 87 -8.99 1.40 -11.53
N TYR A 88 -7.96 1.79 -12.28
CA TYR A 88 -7.48 1.06 -13.45
C TYR A 88 -6.49 -0.02 -13.05
N ARG A 89 -5.65 0.25 -12.05
CA ARG A 89 -4.48 -0.56 -11.67
C ARG A 89 -4.37 -0.72 -10.15
N PRO A 90 -5.39 -1.23 -9.45
CA PRO A 90 -5.35 -1.28 -8.00
C PRO A 90 -4.29 -2.29 -7.53
N VAL A 91 -3.45 -1.83 -6.60
CA VAL A 91 -2.43 -2.65 -5.95
C VAL A 91 -2.81 -2.82 -4.50
N ILE A 92 -2.85 -4.07 -4.05
CA ILE A 92 -3.23 -4.46 -2.69
C ILE A 92 -1.95 -4.66 -1.88
N PHE A 93 -1.86 -3.95 -0.76
CA PHE A 93 -0.75 -3.98 0.19
C PHE A 93 -1.21 -4.53 1.53
N LYS A 94 -0.40 -5.40 2.12
CA LYS A 94 -0.49 -5.79 3.53
C LYS A 94 0.42 -4.87 4.31
N LEU A 95 -0.11 -4.25 5.36
CA LEU A 95 0.64 -3.43 6.29
C LEU A 95 0.72 -4.18 7.62
N GLU A 96 1.94 -4.35 8.14
CA GLU A 96 2.17 -5.01 9.41
C GLU A 96 3.14 -4.19 10.26
N LYS A 97 2.79 -3.92 11.50
CA LYS A 97 3.65 -3.31 12.49
C LYS A 97 4.70 -4.33 12.90
N LEU A 98 5.97 -3.98 12.76
CA LEU A 98 7.08 -4.76 13.28
C LEU A 98 7.24 -4.40 14.76
N THR A 99 6.87 -5.34 15.63
CA THR A 99 7.09 -5.21 17.07
C THR A 99 8.58 -5.37 17.35
N GLY A 100 9.21 -4.30 17.84
CA GLY A 100 10.55 -4.29 18.42
C GLY A 100 10.44 -3.87 19.87
#